data_AF-A0A2P4YEB1-F1
#
_entry.id   AF-A0A2P4YEB1-F1
#
_cell.length_a   1.000
_cell.length_b   1.000
_cell.length_c   1.000
_cell.angle_alpha   90.00
_cell.angle_beta   90.00
_cell.angle_gamma   90.00
#
_symmetry.space_group_name_H-M   'P 1'
#
loop_
_entity.id
_entity.type
_entity.pdbx_description
1 polymer ?
#
loop_
_entity_poly.entity_id
_entity_poly.type
_entity_poly.pdbx_seq_one_letter_code
_entity_poly.pdbx_strand_id
1 'polypeptide(L)'
;MMRLSKPTYVRRLIEVMLAFAPSFILLSIVYEVLFYVVLCGVLVSWLLLEAQASFVSSKWREVRRAFVFLLLVKIAFFGTGNVASMSSFEISSTYRFVTVFAPFTMGALLVGKILIPFMVVACTFHLILLLPSASPSADTQKSRLPATRYFLLVVAMSDVLALHFLFLVKNEGSWKEIGNSISMFGIVNAQIVFIPLLFLLARAFVRGVTSASSMATLDKKSQ
;
A
#
# COMPACT_ATOMS: atom_id res chain seq x y z
N MET A 1 -7.79 -6.22 -28.04
CA MET A 1 -7.02 -6.40 -26.79
C MET A 1 -6.03 -5.23 -26.69
N MET A 2 -6.41 -4.16 -25.97
CA MET A 2 -5.72 -2.87 -26.04
C MET A 2 -4.44 -2.90 -25.19
N ARG A 3 -3.27 -2.72 -25.81
CA ARG A 3 -1.99 -2.52 -25.10
C ARG A 3 -2.08 -1.18 -24.37
N LEU A 4 -2.29 -1.18 -23.05
CA LEU A 4 -2.21 0.07 -22.28
C LEU A 4 -0.75 0.58 -22.32
N SER A 5 -0.58 1.79 -22.84
CA SER A 5 0.72 2.45 -22.95
C SER A 5 1.20 2.91 -21.56
N LYS A 6 2.52 2.97 -21.33
CA LYS A 6 3.14 3.47 -20.07
C LYS A 6 2.48 4.72 -19.47
N PRO A 7 2.14 5.79 -20.23
CA PRO A 7 1.42 6.96 -19.72
C PRO A 7 0.06 6.65 -19.08
N THR A 8 -0.64 5.59 -19.53
CA THR A 8 -1.96 5.25 -18.99
C THR A 8 -1.88 4.74 -17.56
N TYR A 9 -0.85 3.95 -17.20
CA TYR A 9 -0.69 3.44 -15.83
C TYR A 9 -0.31 4.56 -14.85
N VAL A 10 0.57 5.47 -15.27
CA VAL A 10 0.98 6.63 -14.46
C VAL A 10 -0.20 7.58 -14.23
N ARG A 11 -0.96 7.90 -15.29
CA ARG A 11 -2.17 8.72 -15.17
C ARG A 11 -3.17 8.13 -14.18
N ARG A 12 -3.43 6.83 -14.27
CA ARG A 12 -4.32 6.12 -13.33
C ARG A 12 -3.81 6.19 -11.90
N LEU A 13 -2.51 6.02 -11.68
CA LEU A 13 -1.94 6.11 -10.34
C LEU A 13 -2.14 7.53 -9.75
N ILE A 14 -1.91 8.56 -10.55
CA ILE A 14 -2.13 9.96 -10.16
C ILE A 14 -3.61 10.23 -9.85
N GLU A 15 -4.54 9.69 -10.65
CA GLU A 15 -5.98 9.80 -10.38
C GLU A 15 -6.34 9.19 -9.02
N VAL A 16 -5.78 8.03 -8.67
CA VAL A 16 -5.99 7.39 -7.36
C VAL A 16 -5.39 8.24 -6.23
N MET A 17 -4.17 8.74 -6.39
CA MET A 17 -3.51 9.62 -5.41
C MET A 17 -4.31 10.89 -5.15
N LEU A 18 -4.83 11.51 -6.20
CA LEU A 18 -5.67 12.72 -6.12
C LEU A 18 -7.04 12.42 -5.51
N ALA A 19 -7.64 11.26 -5.76
CA ALA A 19 -8.91 10.89 -5.17
C ALA A 19 -8.84 10.77 -3.64
N PHE A 20 -7.73 10.26 -3.10
CA PHE A 20 -7.52 10.14 -1.66
C PHE A 20 -6.96 11.41 -1.00
N ALA A 21 -6.38 12.33 -1.77
CA ALA A 21 -5.71 13.52 -1.24
C ALA A 21 -6.61 14.42 -0.39
N PRO A 22 -7.85 14.80 -0.79
CA PRO A 22 -8.70 15.67 0.03
C PRO A 22 -9.02 15.07 1.40
N SER A 23 -9.37 13.77 1.41
CA SER A 23 -9.69 13.05 2.65
C SER A 23 -8.48 12.99 3.58
N PHE A 24 -7.29 12.72 3.03
CA PHE A 24 -6.07 12.66 3.81
C PHE A 24 -5.66 14.04 4.36
N ILE A 25 -5.69 15.09 3.53
CA ILE A 25 -5.31 16.45 3.94
C ILE A 25 -6.20 16.96 5.07
N LEU A 26 -7.51 16.72 4.96
CA LEU A 26 -8.47 17.11 5.99
C LEU A 26 -8.21 16.45 7.34
N LEU A 27 -7.86 15.16 7.33
CA LEU A 27 -7.59 14.37 8.53
C LEU A 27 -6.13 14.47 9.00
N SER A 28 -5.31 15.29 8.37
CA SER A 28 -3.87 15.35 8.64
C SER A 28 -3.39 16.73 9.09
N ILE A 29 -2.26 16.73 9.79
CA ILE A 29 -1.51 17.95 10.10
C ILE A 29 -0.33 18.14 9.14
N VAL A 30 0.29 19.33 9.17
CA VAL A 30 1.18 19.81 8.09
C VAL A 30 2.30 18.82 7.74
N TYR A 31 2.94 18.18 8.73
CA TYR A 31 4.03 17.24 8.49
C TYR A 31 3.57 15.91 7.85
N GLU A 32 2.36 15.46 8.14
CA GLU A 32 1.78 14.23 7.57
C GLU A 32 1.40 14.44 6.11
N VAL A 33 0.91 15.64 5.77
CA VAL A 33 0.62 16.02 4.38
C VAL A 33 1.91 16.00 3.56
N LEU A 34 3.02 16.54 4.09
CA LEU A 34 4.32 16.48 3.44
C LEU A 34 4.77 15.02 3.24
N PHE A 35 4.61 14.17 4.25
CA PHE A 35 4.87 12.74 4.14
C PHE A 35 4.09 12.09 3.00
N TYR A 36 2.80 12.38 2.87
CA TYR A 36 1.96 11.83 1.80
C TYR A 36 2.43 12.26 0.41
N VAL A 37 2.82 13.53 0.24
CA VAL A 37 3.36 14.03 -1.04
C VAL A 37 4.65 13.32 -1.40
N VAL A 38 5.58 13.17 -0.45
CA VAL A 38 6.84 12.45 -0.66
C VAL A 38 6.58 10.98 -0.99
N LEU A 39 5.68 10.32 -0.25
CA LEU A 39 5.27 8.95 -0.51
C LEU A 39 4.72 8.79 -1.94
N CYS A 40 3.86 9.72 -2.39
CA CYS A 40 3.34 9.72 -3.75
C CYS A 40 4.47 9.82 -4.79
N GLY A 41 5.43 10.73 -4.58
CA GLY A 41 6.60 10.88 -5.46
C GLY A 41 7.45 9.60 -5.55
N VAL A 42 7.68 8.94 -4.41
CA VAL A 42 8.40 7.66 -4.35
C VAL A 42 7.65 6.57 -5.11
N LEU A 43 6.32 6.49 -4.96
CA LEU A 43 5.49 5.50 -5.65
C LEU A 43 5.44 5.71 -7.16
N VAL A 44 5.34 6.95 -7.63
CA VAL A 44 5.43 7.28 -9.06
C VAL A 44 6.82 6.92 -9.60
N SER A 45 7.88 7.28 -8.87
CA SER A 45 9.26 6.95 -9.25
C SER A 45 9.46 5.43 -9.34
N TRP A 46 8.95 4.67 -8.38
CA TRP A 46 9.02 3.21 -8.38
C TRP A 46 8.28 2.59 -9.58
N LEU A 47 7.08 3.08 -9.89
CA LEU A 47 6.33 2.63 -11.07
C LEU A 47 7.09 2.92 -12.38
N LEU A 48 7.68 4.11 -12.50
CA LEU A 48 8.46 4.50 -13.69
C LEU A 48 9.70 3.61 -13.86
N LEU A 49 10.44 3.34 -12.76
CA LEU A 49 11.60 2.46 -12.78
C LEU A 49 11.23 1.03 -13.20
N GLU A 50 10.11 0.49 -12.70
CA GLU A 50 9.64 -0.83 -13.12
C GLU A 50 9.12 -0.85 -14.56
N ALA A 51 8.62 0.27 -15.08
CA ALA A 51 8.21 0.41 -16.48
C ALA A 51 9.39 0.55 -17.46
N GLN A 52 10.58 0.93 -16.98
CA GLN A 52 11.81 1.03 -17.78
C GLN A 52 12.66 -0.24 -17.69
N ALA A 53 12.49 -1.06 -16.66
CA ALA A 53 13.32 -2.24 -16.46
C ALA A 53 13.08 -3.33 -17.53
N SER A 54 14.18 -3.90 -18.05
CA SER A 54 14.16 -4.93 -19.09
C SER A 54 13.34 -6.17 -18.70
N PHE A 55 12.64 -6.75 -19.67
CA PHE A 55 11.67 -7.84 -19.53
C PHE A 55 12.22 -9.20 -19.09
N VAL A 56 13.50 -9.28 -18.73
CA VAL A 56 14.09 -10.51 -18.21
C VAL A 56 13.53 -10.75 -16.80
N SER A 57 12.72 -11.79 -16.69
CA SER A 57 12.15 -12.27 -15.44
C SER A 57 13.24 -12.96 -14.62
N SER A 58 13.87 -12.20 -13.71
CA SER A 58 14.80 -12.74 -12.71
C SER A 58 14.08 -12.92 -11.39
N LYS A 59 14.31 -14.04 -10.69
CA LYS A 59 13.81 -14.28 -9.32
C LYS A 59 14.14 -13.11 -8.39
N TRP A 60 15.32 -12.50 -8.57
CA TRP A 60 15.76 -11.33 -7.81
C TRP A 60 14.82 -10.13 -7.98
N ARG A 61 14.24 -9.94 -9.17
CA ARG A 61 13.29 -8.86 -9.43
C ARG A 61 12.00 -9.05 -8.61
N GLU A 62 11.54 -10.29 -8.49
CA GLU A 62 10.34 -10.62 -7.70
C GLU A 62 10.57 -10.36 -6.21
N VAL A 63 11.71 -10.82 -5.69
CA VAL A 63 12.15 -10.57 -4.31
C VAL A 63 12.29 -9.08 -4.04
N ARG A 64 12.98 -8.34 -4.91
CA ARG A 64 13.15 -6.88 -4.78
C ARG A 64 11.80 -6.16 -4.75
N ARG A 65 10.85 -6.52 -5.62
CA ARG A 65 9.51 -5.91 -5.65
C ARG A 65 8.74 -6.17 -4.36
N ALA A 66 8.77 -7.40 -3.86
CA ALA A 66 8.14 -7.75 -2.58
C ALA A 66 8.79 -7.01 -1.40
N PHE A 67 10.12 -6.92 -1.39
CA PHE A 67 10.86 -6.19 -0.37
C PHE A 67 10.55 -4.68 -0.38
N VAL A 68 10.60 -4.03 -1.54
CA VAL A 68 10.26 -2.60 -1.68
C VAL A 68 8.81 -2.35 -1.29
N PHE A 69 7.89 -3.24 -1.67
CA PHE A 69 6.50 -3.17 -1.21
C PHE A 69 6.40 -3.19 0.32
N LEU A 70 7.01 -4.18 0.98
CA LEU A 70 7.00 -4.29 2.44
C LEU A 70 7.63 -3.08 3.13
N LEU A 71 8.75 -2.59 2.60
CA LEU A 71 9.41 -1.39 3.07
C LEU A 71 8.49 -0.17 3.00
N LEU A 72 7.81 0.03 1.87
CA LEU A 72 6.87 1.15 1.68
C LEU A 72 5.64 1.04 2.57
N VAL A 73 5.12 -0.17 2.80
CA VAL A 73 4.04 -0.42 3.76
C VAL A 73 4.52 -0.08 5.18
N LYS A 74 5.75 -0.42 5.57
CA LYS A 74 6.30 -0.03 6.87
C LYS A 74 6.51 1.48 6.99
N ILE A 75 7.03 2.12 5.95
CA ILE A 75 7.16 3.58 5.90
C ILE A 75 5.77 4.25 5.99
N ALA A 76 4.75 3.73 5.30
CA ALA A 76 3.36 4.19 5.41
C ALA A 76 2.81 4.06 6.83
N PHE A 77 3.08 2.94 7.51
CA PHE A 77 2.67 2.72 8.88
C PHE A 77 3.28 3.75 9.85
N PHE A 78 4.60 3.90 9.84
CA PHE A 78 5.31 4.80 10.77
C PHE A 78 5.17 6.28 10.39
N GLY A 79 5.08 6.60 9.10
CA GLY A 79 5.02 7.97 8.58
C GLY A 79 3.70 8.69 8.85
N THR A 80 2.64 7.97 9.21
CA THR A 80 1.37 8.56 9.65
C THR A 80 1.42 9.14 11.08
N GLY A 81 2.60 9.18 11.72
CA GLY A 81 2.86 9.93 12.96
C GLY A 81 2.20 9.37 14.22
N ASN A 82 1.14 8.59 14.08
CA ASN A 82 0.25 8.20 15.17
C ASN A 82 0.53 6.81 15.76
N VAL A 83 1.42 5.99 15.17
CA VAL A 83 1.47 4.53 15.47
C VAL A 83 2.85 4.02 15.92
N ALA A 84 3.78 4.90 16.30
CA ALA A 84 5.11 4.47 16.77
C ALA A 84 5.08 3.79 18.16
N SER A 85 4.10 4.14 19.01
CA SER A 85 3.75 3.41 20.22
C SER A 85 2.26 3.59 20.49
N MET A 86 1.55 2.56 21.02
CA MET A 86 0.12 2.68 21.36
C MET A 86 -0.18 3.87 22.28
N SER A 87 0.80 4.31 23.08
CA SER A 87 0.66 5.43 24.01
C SER A 87 0.85 6.82 23.38
N SER A 88 1.25 6.90 22.11
CA SER A 88 1.53 8.17 21.42
C SER A 88 0.49 8.52 20.35
N PHE A 89 -0.65 7.85 20.33
CA PHE A 89 -1.73 8.11 19.37
C PHE A 89 -2.35 9.50 19.59
N GLU A 90 -2.05 10.45 18.69
CA GLU A 90 -2.69 11.77 18.74
C GLU A 90 -4.09 11.74 18.10
N ILE A 91 -5.10 11.99 18.94
CA ILE A 91 -6.52 12.12 18.55
C ILE A 91 -6.82 13.55 18.06
N SER A 92 -5.87 14.48 18.23
CA SER A 92 -5.95 15.92 17.93
C SER A 92 -6.56 16.25 16.56
N SER A 93 -6.25 15.44 15.54
CA SER A 93 -6.77 15.65 14.19
C SER A 93 -8.28 15.35 14.04
N THR A 94 -8.81 14.41 14.82
CA THR A 94 -10.24 14.04 14.76
C THR A 94 -11.16 15.11 15.35
N TYR A 95 -10.65 15.96 16.25
CA TYR A 95 -11.42 17.05 16.84
C TYR A 95 -11.86 18.11 15.83
N ARG A 96 -11.26 18.13 14.62
CA ARG A 96 -11.71 18.97 13.50
C ARG A 96 -13.06 18.52 12.93
N PHE A 97 -13.43 17.26 13.12
CA PHE A 97 -14.67 16.66 12.61
C PHE A 97 -15.67 16.35 13.70
N VAL A 98 -15.18 15.89 14.85
CA VAL A 98 -16.00 15.45 15.96
C VAL A 98 -15.55 16.21 17.20
N THR A 99 -16.31 17.23 17.57
CA THR A 99 -15.99 18.11 18.70
C THR A 99 -16.40 17.51 20.05
N VAL A 100 -17.41 16.65 20.06
CA VAL A 100 -17.88 15.91 21.25
C VAL A 100 -17.20 14.55 21.29
N PHE A 101 -16.74 14.11 22.46
CA PHE A 101 -16.10 12.80 22.61
C PHE A 101 -17.03 11.67 22.13
N ALA A 102 -16.69 11.08 20.99
CA ALA A 102 -17.37 9.92 20.42
C ALA A 102 -16.30 8.89 20.02
N PRO A 103 -15.94 7.95 20.92
CA PRO A 103 -14.73 7.13 20.80
C PRO A 103 -14.76 6.25 19.54
N PHE A 104 -15.93 5.72 19.17
CA PHE A 104 -16.07 4.90 17.98
C PHE A 104 -15.93 5.71 16.68
N THR A 105 -16.55 6.89 16.61
CA THR A 105 -16.45 7.76 15.42
C THR A 105 -15.04 8.31 15.25
N MET A 106 -14.43 8.79 16.33
CA MET A 106 -13.03 9.27 16.33
C MET A 106 -12.06 8.14 15.95
N GLY A 107 -12.26 6.94 16.50
CA GLY A 107 -11.50 5.75 16.13
C GLY A 107 -11.64 5.40 14.64
N ALA A 108 -12.87 5.43 14.10
CA ALA A 108 -13.12 5.15 12.69
C ALA A 108 -12.43 6.17 11.76
N LEU A 109 -12.43 7.47 12.12
CA LEU A 109 -11.72 8.51 11.37
C LEU A 109 -10.20 8.29 11.38
N LEU A 110 -9.63 7.87 12.52
CA LEU A 110 -8.21 7.53 12.63
C LEU A 110 -7.86 6.30 11.79
N VAL A 111 -8.67 5.25 11.84
CA VAL A 111 -8.47 4.05 11.00
C VAL A 111 -8.55 4.42 9.52
N GLY A 112 -9.53 5.24 9.13
CA GLY A 112 -9.67 5.73 7.75
C GLY A 112 -8.44 6.52 7.30
N LYS A 113 -7.93 7.43 8.13
CA LYS A 113 -6.70 8.19 7.87
C LYS A 113 -5.50 7.27 7.65
N ILE A 114 -5.31 6.29 8.52
CA ILE A 114 -4.20 5.33 8.47
C ILE A 114 -4.30 4.45 7.20
N LEU A 115 -5.52 4.08 6.80
CA LEU A 115 -5.76 3.20 5.65
C LEU A 115 -5.36 3.84 4.31
N ILE A 116 -5.47 5.17 4.16
CA ILE A 116 -5.21 5.87 2.90
C ILE A 116 -3.81 5.60 2.32
N PRO A 117 -2.69 5.87 3.03
CA PRO A 117 -1.36 5.61 2.48
C PRO A 117 -1.13 4.13 2.16
N PHE A 118 -1.71 3.20 2.93
CA PHE A 118 -1.67 1.77 2.60
C PHE A 118 -2.38 1.45 1.29
N MET A 119 -3.55 2.03 1.05
CA MET A 119 -4.30 1.82 -0.19
C MET A 119 -3.54 2.33 -1.40
N VAL A 120 -2.88 3.49 -1.31
CA VAL A 120 -2.09 4.05 -2.41
C VAL A 120 -0.85 3.16 -2.72
N VAL A 121 -0.15 2.66 -1.69
CA VAL A 121 0.96 1.71 -1.85
C VAL A 121 0.47 0.40 -2.49
N ALA A 122 -0.63 -0.16 -2.00
CA ALA A 122 -1.21 -1.41 -2.50
C ALA A 122 -1.70 -1.27 -3.95
N CYS A 123 -2.33 -0.14 -4.31
CA CYS A 123 -2.73 0.15 -5.69
C CYS A 123 -1.50 0.26 -6.61
N THR A 124 -0.44 0.94 -6.17
CA THR A 124 0.82 1.04 -6.95
C THR A 124 1.42 -0.34 -7.20
N PHE A 125 1.52 -1.17 -6.17
CA PHE A 125 2.03 -2.54 -6.30
C PHE A 125 1.16 -3.36 -7.26
N HIS A 126 -0.17 -3.24 -7.19
CA HIS A 126 -1.07 -3.91 -8.12
C HIS A 126 -0.87 -3.44 -9.57
N LEU A 127 -0.67 -2.14 -9.81
CA LEU A 127 -0.35 -1.62 -11.14
C LEU A 127 0.99 -2.13 -11.66
N ILE A 128 2.01 -2.25 -10.80
CA ILE A 128 3.32 -2.84 -11.14
C ILE A 128 3.15 -4.31 -11.55
N LEU A 129 2.28 -5.06 -10.87
CA LEU A 129 1.96 -6.46 -11.22
C LEU A 129 1.15 -6.58 -12.53
N LEU A 130 0.44 -5.54 -12.93
CA LEU A 130 -0.34 -5.49 -14.17
C LEU A 130 0.47 -5.01 -15.38
N LEU A 131 1.66 -4.42 -15.17
CA LEU A 131 2.53 -4.03 -16.27
C LEU A 131 2.81 -5.26 -17.16
N PRO A 132 2.53 -5.18 -18.48
CA PRO A 132 2.78 -6.30 -19.37
C PRO A 132 4.27 -6.63 -19.36
N SER A 133 4.66 -7.80 -18.86
CA SER A 133 5.94 -8.39 -19.23
C SER A 133 5.89 -8.63 -20.73
N ALA A 134 6.52 -7.78 -21.54
CA ALA A 134 6.59 -7.92 -22.98
C ALA A 134 7.49 -9.12 -23.32
N SER A 135 6.94 -10.32 -23.20
CA SER A 135 7.41 -11.49 -23.92
C SER A 135 6.44 -11.69 -25.09
N PRO A 136 6.74 -11.20 -26.30
CA PRO A 136 6.04 -11.62 -27.49
C PRO A 136 6.63 -12.96 -27.90
N SER A 137 6.12 -14.04 -27.33
CA SER A 137 6.27 -15.35 -27.93
C SER A 137 4.86 -15.93 -28.05
N ALA A 138 4.43 -16.02 -29.31
CA ALA A 138 3.28 -16.80 -29.73
C ALA A 138 3.33 -18.19 -29.05
N ASP A 139 2.17 -18.74 -28.74
CA ASP A 139 1.99 -20.01 -28.05
C ASP A 139 2.40 -20.07 -26.57
N THR A 140 1.53 -19.54 -25.69
CA THR A 140 0.92 -20.30 -24.57
C THR A 140 0.01 -19.38 -23.78
N GLN A 141 -1.29 -19.52 -24.04
CA GLN A 141 -2.40 -19.04 -23.25
C GLN A 141 -2.37 -19.66 -21.84
N LYS A 142 -1.52 -19.17 -20.93
CA LYS A 142 -1.53 -19.32 -19.44
C LYS A 142 -0.11 -19.23 -18.85
N SER A 143 0.44 -18.03 -18.69
CA SER A 143 1.41 -17.78 -17.60
C SER A 143 1.48 -16.31 -17.21
N ARG A 144 0.32 -15.68 -16.97
CA ARG A 144 0.31 -14.64 -15.93
C ARG A 144 0.80 -15.35 -14.67
N LEU A 145 2.02 -15.06 -14.19
CA LEU A 145 2.42 -15.53 -12.86
C LEU A 145 1.28 -15.15 -11.91
N PRO A 146 0.68 -16.12 -11.21
CA PRO A 146 -0.54 -15.86 -10.48
C PRO A 146 -0.22 -14.81 -9.42
N ALA A 147 -1.08 -13.81 -9.24
CA ALA A 147 -0.96 -12.81 -8.17
C ALA A 147 -0.72 -13.48 -6.79
N THR A 148 -1.15 -14.73 -6.65
CA THR A 148 -0.85 -15.67 -5.57
C THR A 148 0.65 -15.86 -5.29
N ARG A 149 1.54 -15.90 -6.28
CA ARG A 149 2.99 -16.04 -6.05
C ARG A 149 3.59 -14.82 -5.35
N TYR A 150 3.27 -13.62 -5.85
CA TYR A 150 3.70 -12.38 -5.21
C TYR A 150 3.10 -12.23 -3.81
N PHE A 151 1.84 -12.62 -3.65
CA PHE A 151 1.18 -12.68 -2.37
C PHE A 151 1.92 -13.59 -1.38
N LEU A 152 2.19 -14.84 -1.74
CA LEU A 152 2.92 -15.79 -0.90
C LEU A 152 4.34 -15.30 -0.57
N LEU A 153 5.03 -14.69 -1.54
CA LEU A 153 6.36 -14.14 -1.33
C LEU A 153 6.35 -12.98 -0.32
N VAL A 154 5.38 -12.08 -0.44
CA VAL A 154 5.19 -10.96 0.49
C VAL A 154 4.86 -11.47 1.89
N VAL A 155 3.99 -12.48 2.02
CA VAL A 155 3.67 -13.12 3.32
C VAL A 155 4.92 -13.75 3.92
N ALA A 156 5.63 -14.60 3.18
CA ALA A 156 6.84 -15.27 3.67
C ALA A 156 7.94 -14.28 4.13
N MET A 157 8.16 -13.20 3.37
CA MET A 157 9.11 -12.15 3.78
C MET A 157 8.63 -11.37 5.00
N SER A 158 7.32 -11.23 5.19
CA SER A 158 6.76 -10.58 6.39
C SER A 158 6.88 -11.46 7.63
N ASP A 159 6.76 -12.78 7.48
CA ASP A 159 6.98 -13.75 8.57
C ASP A 159 8.43 -13.71 9.06
N VAL A 160 9.39 -13.61 8.15
CA VAL A 160 10.82 -13.41 8.51
C VAL A 160 11.01 -12.14 9.34
N LEU A 161 10.33 -11.05 8.96
CA LEU A 161 10.36 -9.81 9.75
C LEU A 161 9.70 -9.99 11.12
N ALA A 162 8.61 -10.76 11.22
CA ALA A 162 7.95 -11.07 12.48
C ALA A 162 8.87 -11.83 13.44
N LEU A 163 9.58 -12.84 12.93
CA LEU A 163 10.55 -13.62 13.70
C LEU A 163 11.69 -12.75 14.21
N HIS A 164 12.17 -11.81 13.40
CA HIS A 164 13.16 -10.83 13.88
C HIS A 164 12.64 -10.06 15.11
N PHE A 165 11.42 -9.52 15.04
CA PHE A 165 10.83 -8.82 16.18
C PHE A 165 10.51 -9.73 17.37
N LEU A 166 10.20 -11.01 17.14
CA LEU A 166 10.02 -11.99 18.21
C LEU A 166 11.31 -12.14 19.03
N PHE A 167 12.46 -12.25 18.37
CA PHE A 167 13.75 -12.34 19.05
C PHE A 167 14.21 -11.02 19.68
N LEU A 168 13.61 -9.89 19.31
CA LEU A 168 13.87 -8.58 19.92
C LEU A 168 12.95 -8.29 21.12
N VAL A 169 12.01 -9.18 21.46
CA VAL A 169 11.18 -9.04 22.66
C VAL A 169 12.08 -9.12 23.89
N LYS A 170 12.01 -8.09 24.73
CA LYS A 170 12.81 -7.99 25.96
C LYS A 170 11.98 -8.44 27.16
N ASN A 171 12.58 -9.29 27.99
CA ASN A 171 12.00 -9.71 29.28
C ASN A 171 12.59 -8.94 30.47
N GLU A 172 13.58 -8.08 30.22
CA GLU A 172 14.34 -7.36 31.24
C GLU A 172 14.29 -5.86 30.95
N GLY A 173 14.45 -5.05 31.99
CA GLY A 173 14.48 -3.58 31.91
C GLY A 173 13.21 -2.93 32.48
N SER A 174 12.95 -1.69 32.06
CA SER A 174 11.77 -0.95 32.56
C SER A 174 10.46 -1.53 32.00
N TRP A 175 9.38 -1.46 32.78
CA TRP A 175 8.04 -1.86 32.33
C TRP A 175 7.63 -1.23 31.00
N LYS A 176 8.01 0.04 30.78
CA LYS A 176 7.75 0.75 29.51
C LYS A 176 8.52 0.13 28.34
N GLU A 177 9.77 -0.24 28.54
CA GLU A 177 10.61 -0.84 27.50
C GLU A 177 10.11 -2.25 27.12
N ILE A 178 9.76 -3.05 28.13
CA ILE A 178 9.14 -4.37 27.96
C ILE A 178 7.85 -4.21 27.15
N GLY A 179 6.95 -3.31 27.59
CA GLY A 179 5.69 -3.03 26.90
C GLY A 179 5.87 -2.53 25.46
N ASN A 180 6.89 -1.72 25.19
CA ASN A 180 7.19 -1.24 23.84
C ASN A 180 7.67 -2.38 22.93
N SER A 181 8.53 -3.27 23.43
CA SER A 181 9.01 -4.44 22.66
C SER A 181 7.86 -5.38 22.28
N ILE A 182 6.94 -5.65 23.22
CA ILE A 182 5.74 -6.46 23.00
C ILE A 182 4.80 -5.77 22.00
N SER A 183 4.62 -4.45 22.14
CA SER A 183 3.77 -3.67 21.22
C SER A 183 4.30 -3.70 19.79
N MET A 184 5.61 -3.54 19.58
CA MET A 184 6.22 -3.63 18.25
C MET A 184 6.01 -5.02 17.63
N PHE A 185 6.21 -6.08 18.40
CA PHE A 185 5.94 -7.44 17.94
C PHE A 185 4.46 -7.63 17.56
N GLY A 186 3.54 -7.19 18.41
CA GLY A 186 2.10 -7.27 18.14
C GLY A 186 1.68 -6.48 16.90
N ILE A 187 2.21 -5.27 16.72
CA ILE A 187 1.99 -4.41 15.56
C ILE A 187 2.45 -5.09 14.27
N VAL A 188 3.65 -5.67 14.27
CA VAL A 188 4.20 -6.35 13.09
C VAL A 188 3.32 -7.54 12.71
N ASN A 189 2.87 -8.34 13.67
CA ASN A 189 1.95 -9.46 13.43
C ASN A 189 0.57 -9.01 12.92
N ALA A 190 -0.01 -7.97 13.51
CA ALA A 190 -1.27 -7.39 13.02
C ALA A 190 -1.15 -6.92 11.57
N GLN A 191 -0.01 -6.31 11.22
CA GLN A 191 0.26 -5.86 9.86
C GLN A 191 0.40 -7.03 8.87
N ILE A 192 0.92 -8.18 9.27
CA ILE A 192 1.03 -9.38 8.41
C ILE A 192 -0.35 -9.86 7.97
N VAL A 193 -1.32 -9.89 8.90
CA VAL A 193 -2.71 -10.27 8.61
C VAL A 193 -3.40 -9.20 7.75
N PHE A 194 -3.04 -7.94 7.94
CA PHE A 194 -3.63 -6.81 7.21
C PHE A 194 -3.18 -6.70 5.74
N ILE A 195 -1.94 -7.05 5.42
CA ILE A 195 -1.39 -6.98 4.05
C ILE A 195 -2.21 -7.79 3.01
N PRO A 196 -2.62 -9.05 3.28
CA PRO A 196 -3.55 -9.80 2.44
C PRO A 196 -4.86 -9.07 2.16
N LEU A 197 -5.47 -8.47 3.19
CA LEU A 197 -6.72 -7.74 3.07
C LEU A 197 -6.54 -6.50 2.17
N LEU A 198 -5.46 -5.74 2.38
CA LEU A 198 -5.08 -4.62 1.52
C LEU A 198 -4.90 -5.04 0.07
N PHE A 199 -4.26 -6.18 -0.18
CA PHE A 199 -4.04 -6.70 -1.52
C PHE A 199 -5.35 -7.05 -2.24
N LEU A 200 -6.30 -7.66 -1.51
CA LEU A 200 -7.64 -7.96 -2.03
C LEU A 200 -8.43 -6.68 -2.33
N LEU A 201 -8.40 -5.71 -1.42
CA LEU A 201 -9.06 -4.41 -1.59
C LEU A 201 -8.50 -3.63 -2.78
N ALA A 202 -7.17 -3.54 -2.90
CA ALA A 202 -6.52 -2.88 -4.04
C ALA A 202 -6.87 -3.55 -5.37
N ARG A 203 -6.91 -4.89 -5.40
CA ARG A 203 -7.32 -5.64 -6.59
C ARG A 203 -8.79 -5.36 -6.95
N ALA A 204 -9.68 -5.30 -5.97
CA ALA A 204 -11.10 -4.97 -6.20
C ALA A 204 -11.24 -3.54 -6.74
N PHE A 205 -10.54 -2.59 -6.12
CA PHE A 205 -10.56 -1.18 -6.50
C PHE A 205 -10.03 -0.94 -7.93
N VAL A 206 -8.86 -1.49 -8.28
CA VAL A 206 -8.28 -1.33 -9.62
C VAL A 206 -9.08 -2.05 -10.70
N ARG A 207 -9.74 -3.17 -10.37
CA ARG A 207 -10.68 -3.83 -11.28
C ARG A 207 -11.89 -2.95 -11.59
N GLY A 208 -12.48 -2.31 -10.59
CA GLY A 208 -13.60 -1.37 -10.76
C GLY A 208 -13.23 -0.22 -11.71
N VAL A 209 -12.08 0.41 -11.49
CA VAL A 209 -11.57 1.50 -12.35
C VAL A 209 -11.32 1.03 -13.79
N THR A 210 -10.80 -0.19 -13.97
CA THR A 210 -10.54 -0.73 -15.32
C THR A 210 -11.85 -1.03 -16.06
N SER A 211 -12.86 -1.55 -15.37
CA SER A 211 -14.17 -1.86 -15.96
C SER A 211 -14.94 -0.59 -16.36
N ALA A 212 -14.90 0.45 -15.52
CA ALA A 212 -15.53 1.74 -15.81
C ALA A 212 -14.91 2.43 -17.04
N SER A 213 -13.58 2.37 -17.19
CA SER A 213 -12.88 2.92 -18.35
C SER A 213 -13.24 2.22 -19.67
N SER A 214 -13.52 0.91 -19.63
CA SER A 214 -13.95 0.15 -20.82
C SER A 214 -15.37 0.50 -21.26
N MET A 215 -16.28 0.82 -20.33
CA MET A 215 -17.62 1.30 -20.67
C MET A 215 -17.59 2.70 -21.30
N ALA A 216 -16.82 3.64 -20.73
CA ALA A 216 -16.71 5.01 -21.26
C ALA A 216 -16.11 5.08 -22.69
N THR A 217 -15.35 4.07 -23.11
CA THR A 217 -14.79 3.99 -24.47
C THR A 217 -15.71 3.32 -25.49
N LEU A 218 -16.64 2.46 -25.03
CA LEU A 218 -17.68 1.88 -25.89
C LEU A 218 -18.75 2.90 -26.24
N ASP A 219 -19.13 3.74 -25.28
CA ASP A 219 -20.13 4.79 -25.45
C ASP A 219 -19.69 5.80 -26.53
N LYS A 220 -18.40 6.20 -26.48
CA LYS A 220 -17.75 7.07 -27.46
C LYS A 220 -17.55 6.49 -28.86
N LYS A 221 -17.79 5.18 -29.03
CA LYS A 221 -17.71 4.49 -30.34
C LYS A 221 -19.09 4.24 -30.95
N SER A 222 -20.16 4.46 -30.18
CA SER A 222 -21.55 4.30 -30.63
C SER A 222 -22.21 5.62 -31.04
N GLN A 223 -21.55 6.75 -30.77
CA GLN A 223 -21.81 8.07 -31.36
C GLN A 223 -20.82 8.32 -32.50
#